data_AF-A0A7W8U8X6-F1
#
_entry.id   AF-A0A7W8U8X6-F1
#
_cell.length_a   1.000
_cell.length_b   1.000
_cell.length_c   1.000
_cell.angle_alpha   90.00
_cell.angle_beta   90.00
_cell.angle_gamma   90.00
#
_symmetry.space_group_name_H-M   'P 1'
#
loop_
_entity.id
_entity.type
_entity.pdbx_description
1 polymer ?
#
loop_
_entity_poly.entity_id
_entity_poly.type
_entity_poly.pdbx_seq_one_letter_code
_entity_poly.pdbx_strand_id
1 'polypeptide(L)'
;MEYDTGLAKRAFPARTQDIDELAARCENFRDLCNDFALADELKRTWETSTAPERDERYAESAELFESLRKEIEEMVEKAKIVPFSGRR
;
A
#
# COMPACT_ATOMS: atom_id res chain seq x y z
N MET A 1 -11.70 10.57 -9.73
CA MET A 1 -10.35 10.84 -9.19
C MET A 1 -9.66 9.49 -9.17
N GLU A 2 -8.65 9.30 -10.01
CA GLU A 2 -7.94 8.03 -10.13
C GLU A 2 -6.90 7.97 -9.02
N TYR A 3 -7.02 7.00 -8.13
CA TYR A 3 -6.09 6.79 -7.01
C TYR A 3 -5.28 5.55 -7.32
N ASP A 4 -3.95 5.58 -7.13
CA ASP A 4 -3.09 4.45 -7.45
C ASP A 4 -3.24 3.33 -6.40
N THR A 5 -4.32 2.58 -6.57
CA THR A 5 -4.59 1.32 -5.87
C THR A 5 -4.08 0.13 -6.67
N GLY A 6 -3.42 0.37 -7.81
CA GLY A 6 -3.02 -0.68 -8.76
C GLY A 6 -2.04 -1.65 -8.13
N LEU A 7 -1.06 -1.13 -7.39
CA LEU A 7 -0.10 -1.97 -6.69
C LEU A 7 -0.74 -2.75 -5.53
N ALA A 8 -1.60 -2.12 -4.73
CA ALA A 8 -2.35 -2.81 -3.68
C ALA A 8 -3.21 -3.95 -4.25
N LYS A 9 -3.91 -3.72 -5.36
CA LYS A 9 -4.71 -4.76 -6.04
C LYS A 9 -3.88 -5.92 -6.57
N ARG A 10 -2.66 -5.66 -7.07
CA ARG A 10 -1.70 -6.71 -7.46
C ARG A 10 -1.16 -7.47 -6.25
N ALA A 11 -0.92 -6.79 -5.14
CA ALA A 11 -0.45 -7.38 -3.88
C ALA A 11 -1.51 -8.26 -3.20
N PHE A 12 -2.79 -7.95 -3.38
CA PHE A 12 -3.93 -8.62 -2.76
C PHE A 12 -5.03 -8.97 -3.79
N PRO A 13 -4.76 -9.90 -4.73
CA PRO A 13 -5.69 -10.19 -5.83
C PRO A 13 -7.05 -10.74 -5.37
N ALA A 14 -7.12 -11.35 -4.18
CA ALA A 14 -8.38 -11.84 -3.59
C ALA A 14 -9.18 -10.77 -2.84
N ARG A 15 -8.72 -9.50 -2.85
CA ARG A 15 -9.31 -8.38 -2.09
C ARG A 15 -9.50 -7.13 -2.96
N THR A 16 -9.45 -7.26 -4.28
CA THR A 16 -9.50 -6.10 -5.20
C THR A 16 -10.77 -5.27 -5.03
N GLN A 17 -11.92 -5.92 -4.87
CA GLN A 17 -13.19 -5.23 -4.62
C GLN A 17 -13.19 -4.48 -3.28
N ASP A 18 -12.68 -5.09 -2.22
CA ASP A 18 -12.60 -4.44 -0.90
C ASP A 18 -11.69 -3.20 -0.95
N ILE A 19 -10.59 -3.27 -1.70
CA ILE A 19 -9.66 -2.16 -1.93
C ILE A 19 -10.36 -1.04 -2.71
N ASP A 20 -11.09 -1.36 -3.77
CA ASP A 20 -11.83 -0.36 -4.56
C ASP A 20 -12.91 0.35 -3.72
N GLU A 21 -13.69 -0.41 -2.94
CA GLU A 21 -14.72 0.12 -2.06
C GLU A 21 -14.12 0.98 -0.94
N LEU A 22 -13.00 0.57 -0.35
CA LEU A 22 -12.35 1.34 0.71
C LEU A 22 -11.71 2.62 0.16
N ALA A 23 -11.05 2.55 -0.99
CA ALA A 23 -10.45 3.72 -1.65
C ALA A 23 -11.50 4.75 -2.08
N ALA A 24 -12.69 4.32 -2.50
CA ALA A 24 -13.78 5.21 -2.86
C ALA A 24 -14.27 6.09 -1.70
N ARG A 25 -14.06 5.68 -0.45
CA ARG A 25 -14.62 6.35 0.74
C ARG A 25 -13.61 6.78 1.81
N CYS A 26 -12.35 6.37 1.73
CA CYS A 26 -11.33 6.64 2.74
C CYS A 26 -10.09 7.29 2.12
N GLU A 27 -9.88 8.59 2.37
CA GLU A 27 -8.71 9.33 1.89
C GLU A 27 -7.40 8.78 2.44
N ASN A 28 -7.33 8.55 3.76
CA ASN A 28 -6.14 7.96 4.38
C ASN A 28 -5.75 6.62 3.75
N PHE A 29 -6.72 5.80 3.31
CA PHE A 29 -6.41 4.55 2.63
C PHE A 29 -5.83 4.77 1.22
N ARG A 30 -6.27 5.83 0.53
CA ARG A 30 -5.72 6.22 -0.77
C ARG A 30 -4.28 6.70 -0.62
N ASP A 31 -4.01 7.51 0.40
CA ASP A 31 -2.65 7.96 0.73
C ASP A 31 -1.75 6.78 1.06
N LEU A 32 -2.25 5.83 1.87
CA LEU A 32 -1.53 4.60 2.18
C LEU A 32 -1.21 3.75 0.93
N CYS A 33 -2.14 3.65 -0.02
CA CYS A 33 -1.89 2.96 -1.29
C CYS A 33 -0.82 3.68 -2.15
N ASN A 34 -0.80 5.01 -2.11
CA ASN A 34 0.22 5.81 -2.79
C ASN A 34 1.60 5.62 -2.14
N ASP A 35 1.69 5.68 -0.81
CA ASP A 35 2.94 5.44 -0.08
C ASP A 35 3.48 4.03 -0.36
N PHE A 36 2.59 3.04 -0.47
CA PHE A 36 2.96 1.68 -0.85
C PHE A 36 3.55 1.60 -2.27
N ALA A 37 3.00 2.35 -3.23
CA ALA A 37 3.54 2.45 -4.58
C ALA A 37 4.92 3.11 -4.59
N LEU A 38 5.08 4.23 -3.87
CA LEU A 38 6.35 4.94 -3.74
C LEU A 38 7.42 4.07 -3.07
N ALA A 39 7.07 3.28 -2.06
CA ALA A 39 8.00 2.35 -1.41
C ALA A 39 8.50 1.26 -2.37
N ASP A 40 7.64 0.71 -3.26
CA ASP A 40 8.05 -0.25 -4.28
C ASP A 40 8.99 0.38 -5.32
N GLU A 41 8.70 1.61 -5.76
CA GLU A 41 9.58 2.37 -6.66
C GLU A 41 10.94 2.64 -6.02
N LEU A 42 10.97 3.06 -4.75
CA LEU A 42 12.20 3.29 -4.00
C LEU A 42 13.01 2.00 -3.87
N LYS A 43 12.35 0.89 -3.54
CA LYS A 43 12.99 -0.42 -3.42
C LYS A 43 13.63 -0.86 -4.74
N ARG A 44 12.93 -0.74 -5.86
CA ARG A 44 13.45 -1.08 -7.21
C ARG A 44 14.60 -0.15 -7.64
N THR A 45 14.53 1.11 -7.24
CA THR A 45 15.61 2.08 -7.47
C THR A 45 16.88 1.65 -6.75
N TRP A 46 16.78 1.25 -5.48
CA TRP A 46 17.93 0.75 -4.74
C TRP A 46 18.39 -0.62 -5.22
N GLU A 47 17.49 -1.52 -5.62
CA GLU A 47 17.86 -2.84 -6.17
C GLU A 47 18.82 -2.72 -7.37
N THR A 48 18.65 -1.69 -8.20
CA THR A 48 19.45 -1.45 -9.42
C THR A 48 20.56 -0.42 -9.25
N SER A 49 20.71 0.17 -8.06
CA SER A 49 21.71 1.21 -7.79
C SER A 49 23.12 0.62 -7.70
N THR A 50 24.12 1.41 -8.09
CA THR A 50 25.54 1.08 -7.93
C THR A 50 26.19 1.80 -6.74
N ALA A 51 25.39 2.50 -5.94
CA ALA A 51 25.86 3.25 -4.78
C ALA A 51 26.37 2.30 -3.67
N PRO A 52 27.39 2.69 -2.88
CA PRO A 52 27.90 1.86 -1.79
C PRO A 52 26.84 1.57 -0.70
N GLU A 53 25.88 2.48 -0.50
CA GLU A 53 24.76 2.33 0.43
C GLU A 53 23.59 1.51 -0.12
N ARG A 54 23.72 0.93 -1.33
CA ARG A 54 22.65 0.18 -2.01
C ARG A 54 21.96 -0.82 -1.10
N ASP A 55 22.74 -1.69 -0.46
CA ASP A 55 22.20 -2.80 0.32
C ASP A 55 21.47 -2.33 1.58
N GLU A 56 22.00 -1.30 2.25
CA GLU A 56 21.36 -0.67 3.41
C GLU A 56 20.03 -0.01 3.01
N ARG A 57 20.04 0.81 1.96
CA ARG A 57 18.85 1.52 1.47
C ARG A 57 17.80 0.59 0.88
N TYR A 58 18.22 -0.48 0.21
CA TYR A 58 17.32 -1.54 -0.22
C TYR A 58 16.65 -2.23 0.97
N ALA A 59 17.42 -2.56 2.02
CA ALA A 59 16.86 -3.17 3.23
C ALA A 59 15.84 -2.24 3.92
N GLU A 60 16.16 -0.96 4.11
CA GLU A 60 15.25 0.04 4.69
C GLU A 60 13.95 0.17 3.87
N SER A 61 14.06 0.30 2.55
CA SER A 61 12.89 0.44 1.68
C SER A 61 12.07 -0.85 1.57
N ALA A 62 12.70 -2.02 1.66
CA ALA A 62 12.01 -3.31 1.73
C ALA A 62 11.23 -3.45 3.04
N GLU A 63 11.80 -3.03 4.17
CA GLU A 63 11.10 -3.03 5.46
C GLU A 63 9.89 -2.09 5.44
N LEU A 64 10.06 -0.88 4.88
CA LEU A 64 8.96 0.08 4.70
C LEU A 64 7.85 -0.51 3.83
N PHE A 65 8.20 -1.14 2.70
CA PHE A 65 7.23 -1.79 1.81
C PHE A 65 6.42 -2.87 2.54
N GLU A 66 7.09 -3.72 3.33
CA GLU A 66 6.41 -4.77 4.10
C GLU A 66 5.56 -4.21 5.25
N SER A 67 5.95 -3.10 5.88
CA SER A 67 5.12 -2.41 6.87
C SER A 67 3.84 -1.88 6.25
N LEU A 68 3.95 -1.14 5.14
CA LEU A 68 2.80 -0.58 4.42
C LEU A 68 1.89 -1.67 3.88
N ARG A 69 2.45 -2.79 3.41
CA ARG A 69 1.68 -3.98 3.00
C ARG A 69 0.79 -4.48 4.15
N LYS A 70 1.35 -4.63 5.35
CA LYS A 70 0.60 -5.07 6.54
C LYS A 70 -0.48 -4.07 6.93
N GLU A 71 -0.19 -2.78 6.90
CA GLU A 71 -1.18 -1.74 7.20
C GLU A 71 -2.38 -1.77 6.23
N ILE A 72 -2.11 -1.98 4.92
CA ILE A 72 -3.17 -2.16 3.92
C ILE A 72 -4.01 -3.39 4.25
N GLU A 73 -3.37 -4.54 4.54
CA GLU A 73 -4.07 -5.77 4.89
C GLU A 73 -4.97 -5.57 6.11
N GLU A 74 -4.47 -4.92 7.16
CA GLU A 74 -5.26 -4.63 8.36
C GLU A 74 -6.44 -3.70 8.08
N MET A 75 -6.25 -2.63 7.29
CA MET A 75 -7.34 -1.70 6.96
C MET A 75 -8.42 -2.38 6.12
N VAL A 76 -8.03 -3.21 5.16
CA VAL A 76 -8.95 -4.01 4.34
C VAL A 76 -9.72 -5.01 5.21
N GLU A 77 -9.05 -5.69 6.14
CA GLU A 77 -9.70 -6.65 7.04
C GLU A 77 -10.67 -5.96 8.01
N LYS A 78 -10.27 -4.83 8.61
CA LYS A 78 -11.12 -4.02 9.50
C LYS A 78 -12.36 -3.49 8.76
N ALA A 79 -12.23 -3.15 7.48
CA ALA A 79 -13.36 -2.72 6.65
C ALA A 79 -14.39 -3.83 6.40
N LYS A 80 -14.03 -5.11 6.53
CA LYS A 80 -14.95 -6.25 6.47
C LYS A 80 -15.69 -6.49 7.78
N ILE A 81 -15.00 -6.29 8.91
CA ILE A 81 -15.52 -6.60 10.25
C ILE A 81 -16.57 -5.56 10.69
N VAL A 82 -16.41 -4.31 10.30
CA VAL A 82 -17.37 -3.25 10.59
C VAL A 82 -17.92 -2.74 9.26
N PRO A 83 -19.21 -2.93 8.92
CA PRO A 83 -19.82 -2.08 7.92
C PRO A 83 -19.70 -0.67 8.50
N PHE A 84 -18.77 0.12 7.99
CA PHE A 84 -18.61 1.51 8.38
C PHE A 84 -19.95 2.21 8.10
N SER A 85 -20.81 2.22 9.10
CA SER A 85 -22.06 2.93 9.09
C SER A 85 -21.66 4.40 9.07
N GLY A 86 -21.65 4.98 7.87
CA GLY A 86 -21.48 6.41 7.69
C GLY A 86 -22.46 7.11 8.62
N ARG A 87 -21.92 7.77 9.65
CA ARG A 87 -22.71 8.78 10.34
C ARG A 87 -22.89 9.90 9.33
N ARG A 88 -24.16 10.11 9.00
CA ARG A 88 -24.69 11.21 8.19
C ARG A 88 -24.14 12.56 8.63
#